data_AF-A0A9W5TED5-F1
#
_entry.id   AF-A0A9W5TED5-F1
#
_cell.length_a   1.000
_cell.length_b   1.000
_cell.length_c   1.000
_cell.angle_alpha   90.00
_cell.angle_beta   90.00
_cell.angle_gamma   90.00
#
_symmetry.space_group_name_H-M   'P 1'
#
loop_
_entity.id
_entity.type
_entity.pdbx_description
1 polymer ?
#
loop_
_entity_poly.entity_id
_entity_poly.type
_entity_poly.pdbx_seq_one_letter_code
_entity_poly.pdbx_strand_id
1 'polypeptide(L)'
;MTLNLPIGAKVDKVELEKHSALVQYLDEDARELVVSDQNFEEKRIPSSIIGDGVKLLEAGDELQLFYHNETIVKISLPNTINSRLKKK
;
A
#
# COMPACT_ATOMS: atom_id res chain seq x y z
N MET A 1 -5.58 20.13 6.29
CA MET A 1 -5.02 20.97 7.37
C MET A 1 -3.59 21.29 6.97
N THR A 2 -3.26 22.54 6.70
CA THR A 2 -1.92 22.96 6.28
C THR A 2 -1.13 23.40 7.51
N LEU A 3 0.09 22.89 7.67
CA LEU A 3 0.98 23.26 8.77
C LEU A 3 1.88 24.41 8.30
N ASN A 4 1.69 25.61 8.84
CA ASN A 4 2.54 26.76 8.54
C ASN A 4 3.76 26.72 9.46
N LEU A 5 4.93 26.44 8.88
CA LEU A 5 6.20 26.37 9.60
C LEU A 5 6.99 27.68 9.41
N PRO A 6 7.62 28.22 10.48
CA PRO A 6 8.45 29.40 10.38
C PRO A 6 9.72 29.15 9.55
N ILE A 7 10.24 30.19 8.90
CA ILE A 7 11.53 30.13 8.19
C ILE A 7 12.63 29.74 9.18
N GLY A 8 13.28 28.60 8.93
CA GLY A 8 14.29 28.00 9.82
C GLY A 8 13.81 26.82 10.67
N ALA A 9 12.53 26.43 10.58
CA ALA A 9 12.05 25.19 11.19
C ALA A 9 12.79 23.98 10.61
N LYS A 10 13.38 23.16 11.48
CA LYS A 10 13.95 21.86 11.09
C LYS A 10 12.82 20.85 11.03
N VAL A 11 12.64 20.26 9.86
CA VAL A 11 11.73 19.13 9.66
C VAL A 11 12.55 17.86 9.58
N ASP A 12 12.10 16.83 10.30
CA ASP A 12 12.72 15.52 10.22
C ASP A 12 12.45 14.89 8.85
N LYS A 13 13.49 14.35 8.24
CA LYS A 13 13.34 13.61 6.99
C LYS A 13 12.83 12.22 7.35
N VAL A 14 11.57 11.98 7.02
CA VAL A 14 10.99 10.65 7.09
C VAL A 14 11.53 9.82 5.93
N GLU A 15 12.24 8.74 6.24
CA GLU A 15 12.62 7.72 5.26
C GLU A 15 11.50 6.70 5.14
N LEU A 16 11.03 6.49 3.90
CA LEU A 16 10.00 5.52 3.58
C LEU A 16 10.67 4.33 2.92
N GLU A 17 10.54 3.16 3.54
CA GLU A 17 11.02 1.92 2.98
C GLU A 17 10.03 1.40 1.95
N LYS A 18 10.51 1.14 0.73
CA LYS A 18 9.67 0.73 -0.38
C LYS A 18 9.89 -0.75 -0.68
N HIS A 19 8.83 -1.53 -0.54
CA HIS A 19 8.82 -2.96 -0.80
C HIS A 19 7.90 -3.28 -1.97
N SER A 20 8.38 -4.10 -2.89
CA SER A 20 7.53 -4.67 -3.95
C SER A 20 6.92 -5.96 -3.41
N ALA A 21 5.60 -6.08 -3.51
CA ALA A 21 4.88 -7.27 -3.09
C ALA A 21 3.94 -7.75 -4.20
N LEU A 22 3.82 -9.06 -4.36
CA LEU A 22 2.95 -9.71 -5.33
C LEU A 22 1.65 -10.14 -4.67
N VAL A 23 0.51 -9.80 -5.25
CA VAL A 23 -0.79 -10.26 -4.74
C VAL A 23 -0.94 -11.76 -4.95
N GLN A 24 -1.28 -12.48 -3.89
CA GLN A 24 -1.61 -13.89 -3.95
C GLN A 24 -3.12 -14.08 -4.09
N TYR A 25 -3.88 -13.59 -3.12
CA TYR A 25 -5.34 -13.65 -3.11
C TYR A 25 -5.92 -12.61 -2.15
N LEU A 26 -7.20 -12.30 -2.35
CA LEU A 26 -8.00 -11.55 -1.40
C LEU A 26 -8.80 -12.53 -0.56
N ASP A 27 -8.59 -12.51 0.76
CA ASP A 27 -9.45 -13.21 1.69
C ASP A 27 -10.69 -12.35 1.96
N GLU A 28 -11.81 -12.69 1.31
CA GLU A 28 -13.07 -11.94 1.46
C GLU A 28 -13.72 -12.13 2.84
N ASP A 29 -13.42 -13.24 3.52
CA ASP A 29 -14.00 -13.59 4.82
C ASP A 29 -13.30 -12.79 5.94
N ALA A 30 -11.96 -12.81 5.94
CA ALA A 30 -11.12 -12.04 6.84
C ALA A 30 -10.98 -10.56 6.42
N ARG A 31 -11.34 -10.22 5.17
CA ARG A 31 -11.12 -8.90 4.56
C ARG A 31 -9.64 -8.49 4.57
N GLU A 32 -8.76 -9.43 4.28
CA GLU A 32 -7.31 -9.24 4.24
C GLU A 32 -6.76 -9.57 2.85
N LEU A 33 -5.91 -8.70 2.32
CA LEU A 33 -5.15 -8.97 1.12
C LEU A 33 -3.88 -9.74 1.49
N VAL A 34 -3.71 -10.91 0.91
CA VAL A 34 -2.50 -11.70 1.07
C VAL A 34 -1.54 -11.38 -0.06
N VAL A 35 -0.34 -10.95 0.30
CA VAL A 35 0.73 -10.58 -0.63
C VAL A 35 2.03 -11.28 -0.26
N SER A 36 2.88 -11.55 -1.24
CA SER A 36 4.21 -12.12 -1.02
C SER A 36 5.28 -11.09 -1.33
N ASP A 37 6.24 -10.94 -0.42
CA ASP A 37 7.41 -10.09 -0.66
C ASP A 37 8.49 -10.84 -1.50
N GLN A 38 9.63 -10.21 -1.76
CA GLN A 38 10.72 -10.78 -2.56
C GLN A 38 11.36 -12.02 -1.89
N ASN A 39 11.21 -12.15 -0.57
CA ASN A 39 11.67 -13.31 0.20
C ASN A 39 10.69 -14.48 0.20
N PHE A 40 9.61 -14.43 -0.60
CA PHE A 40 8.51 -15.39 -0.57
C PHE A 40 7.79 -15.46 0.79
N GLU A 41 7.97 -14.44 1.63
CA GLU A 41 7.24 -14.29 2.89
C GLU A 41 5.85 -13.75 2.62
N GLU A 42 4.84 -14.46 3.14
CA GLU A 42 3.44 -14.03 3.07
C GLU A 42 3.18 -12.94 4.11
N LYS A 43 2.64 -11.82 3.65
CA LYS A 43 2.15 -10.73 4.47
C LYS A 43 0.66 -10.55 4.24
N ARG A 44 -0.08 -10.39 5.34
CA ARG A 44 -1.51 -10.09 5.31
C ARG A 44 -1.70 -8.62 5.59
N ILE A 45 -2.42 -7.95 4.69
CA ILE A 45 -2.68 -6.53 4.78
C ILE A 45 -4.19 -6.33 4.91
N PRO A 46 -4.68 -5.69 5.98
CA PRO A 46 -6.10 -5.44 6.11
C PRO A 46 -6.60 -4.54 4.99
N SER A 47 -7.70 -4.94 4.36
CA SER A 47 -8.34 -4.19 3.27
C SER A 47 -8.65 -2.74 3.62
N SER A 48 -8.87 -2.43 4.90
CA SER A 48 -9.07 -1.07 5.41
C SER A 48 -7.90 -0.11 5.09
N ILE A 49 -6.66 -0.61 5.00
CA ILE A 49 -5.48 0.21 4.64
C ILE A 49 -5.40 0.43 3.13
N ILE A 50 -5.87 -0.53 2.33
CA ILE A 50 -5.84 -0.48 0.86
C ILE A 50 -7.01 0.37 0.32
N GLY A 51 -8.17 0.29 0.97
CA GLY A 51 -9.40 0.93 0.54
C GLY A 51 -10.12 0.16 -0.57
N ASP A 52 -11.02 0.85 -1.29
CA ASP A 52 -11.87 0.27 -2.33
C ASP A 52 -11.10 -0.41 -3.49
N GLY A 53 -9.83 -0.04 -3.69
CA GLY A 53 -8.98 -0.65 -4.71
C GLY A 53 -8.69 -2.14 -4.48
N VAL A 54 -8.88 -2.65 -3.26
CA VAL A 54 -8.60 -4.06 -2.93
C VAL A 54 -9.45 -5.04 -3.74
N LYS A 55 -10.69 -4.69 -4.06
CA LYS A 55 -11.65 -5.55 -4.78
C LYS A 55 -11.31 -5.70 -6.26
N LEU A 56 -10.42 -4.86 -6.75
CA LEU A 56 -9.98 -4.86 -8.14
C LEU A 56 -8.64 -5.57 -8.30
N LEU A 57 -7.97 -5.92 -7.20
CA LEU A 57 -6.70 -6.63 -7.24
C LEU A 57 -6.93 -8.10 -7.57
N GLU A 58 -6.13 -8.60 -8.50
CA GLU A 58 -6.14 -9.99 -8.91
C GLU A 58 -4.83 -10.68 -8.49
N ALA A 59 -4.86 -12.01 -8.37
CA ALA A 59 -3.66 -12.79 -8.11
C ALA A 59 -2.62 -12.54 -9.22
N GLY A 60 -1.39 -12.21 -8.84
CA GLY A 60 -0.30 -11.88 -9.76
C GLY A 60 -0.10 -10.39 -10.04
N ASP A 61 -0.94 -9.51 -9.49
CA ASP A 61 -0.69 -8.06 -9.53
C ASP A 61 0.50 -7.68 -8.64
N GLU A 62 1.37 -6.79 -9.14
CA GLU A 62 2.47 -6.22 -8.35
C GLU A 62 2.04 -4.91 -7.67
N LEU A 63 2.32 -4.83 -6.38
CA LEU A 63 2.03 -3.70 -5.51
C LEU A 63 3.32 -3.12 -4.94
N GLN A 64 3.25 -1.86 -4.55
CA GLN A 64 4.32 -1.21 -3.78
C GLN A 64 3.82 -0.80 -2.41
N LEU A 65 4.42 -1.40 -1.39
CA LEU A 65 4.17 -1.12 0.01
C LEU A 65 5.20 -0.11 0.51
N PHE A 66 4.73 0.94 1.18
CA PHE A 66 5.59 1.93 1.82
C PHE A 66 5.49 1.75 3.33
N TYR A 67 6.61 1.37 3.93
CA TYR A 67 6.75 1.22 5.36
C TYR A 67 7.42 2.47 5.96
N HIS A 68 6.98 2.81 7.16
CA HIS A 68 7.61 3.81 8.01
C HIS A 68 7.57 3.29 9.45
N ASN A 69 8.74 3.09 10.06
CA ASN A 69 8.88 2.51 11.40
C ASN A 69 8.01 1.24 11.56
N GLU A 70 8.19 0.27 10.66
CA GLU A 70 7.47 -1.02 10.64
C GLU A 70 5.96 -0.94 10.36
N THR A 71 5.42 0.27 10.21
CA THR A 71 4.00 0.50 9.90
C THR A 71 3.80 0.79 8.43
N ILE A 72 2.82 0.12 7.80
CA ILE A 72 2.44 0.42 6.42
C ILE A 72 1.71 1.77 6.40
N VAL A 73 2.30 2.77 5.74
CA VAL A 73 1.72 4.12 5.64
C VAL A 73 1.05 4.37 4.30
N LYS A 74 1.46 3.66 3.25
CA LYS A 74 0.90 3.83 1.91
C LYS A 74 1.05 2.56 1.09
N ILE A 75 0.07 2.33 0.23
CA ILE A 75 0.08 1.25 -0.76
C ILE A 75 -0.13 1.90 -2.12
N SER A 76 0.78 1.62 -3.05
CA SER A 76 0.62 2.01 -4.45
C SER A 76 0.12 0.80 -5.23
N LEU A 77 -1.10 0.96 -5.78
CA LEU A 77 -1.72 0.01 -6.68
C LEU A 77 -1.13 0.11 -8.09
N PRO A 78 -1.13 -0.98 -8.87
CA PRO A 78 -0.70 -0.98 -10.26
C PRO A 78 -1.57 -0.04 -11.11
N ASN A 79 -0.96 0.54 -12.15
CA ASN A 79 -1.61 1.52 -13.02
C ASN A 79 -2.87 0.98 -13.71
N THR A 80 -2.92 -0.33 -13.98
CA THR A 80 -4.09 -1.03 -14.52
C THR A 80 -5.31 -0.83 -13.64
N ILE A 81 -5.15 -1.00 -12.32
CA ILE A 81 -6.21 -0.88 -11.32
C ILE A 81 -6.58 0.57 -11.07
N ASN A 82 -5.58 1.46 -10.96
CA ASN A 82 -5.81 2.90 -10.85
C ASN A 82 -6.61 3.45 -12.04
N SER A 83 -6.39 2.92 -13.25
CA SER A 83 -7.13 3.31 -14.45
C SER A 83 -8.60 2.87 -14.40
N ARG A 84 -8.90 1.72 -13.79
CA ARG A 84 -10.28 1.28 -13.55
C ARG A 84 -10.99 2.10 -12.47
N LEU A 85 -10.27 2.49 -11.41
CA LEU A 85 -10.79 3.35 -10.34
C LEU A 85 -11.14 4.77 -10.83
N LYS A 86 -10.28 5.38 -11.67
CA LYS A 86 -10.49 6.74 -12.21
C LYS A 86 -11.65 6.86 -13.20
N LYS A 87 -12.12 5.75 -13.76
CA LYS A 87 -13.23 5.75 -14.74
C LYS A 87 -14.62 5.75 -14.11
N LYS A 88 -14.71 5.77 -12.78
CA LYS A 88 -15.96 5.74 -12.03
C LYS A 88 -16.39 7.12 -11.56
#